data_AF-A0A2S5QBU1-F1
#
_entry.id   AF-A0A2S5QBU1-F1
#
_cell.length_a   1.000
_cell.length_b   1.000
_cell.length_c   1.000
_cell.angle_alpha   90.00
_cell.angle_beta   90.00
_cell.angle_gamma   90.00
#
_symmetry.space_group_name_H-M   'P 1'
#
loop_
_entity.id
_entity.type
_entity.pdbx_description
1 polymer ?
#
loop_
_entity_poly.entity_id
_entity_poly.type
_entity_poly.pdbx_seq_one_letter_code
_entity_poly.pdbx_strand_id
1 'polypeptide(L)' 'MQKPSTTHIAFASFIGTAIEFYDFYIYAMAAALVIGQVFFPASDPATQSLNAFLTFGIAFIARPVGAIVFGHFGDKIGRK' A
#
# COMPACT_ATOMS: atom_id res chain seq x y z
N MET A 1 12.51 -31.76 -0.62
CA MET A 1 12.00 -30.41 -0.95
C MET A 1 12.98 -29.77 -1.91
N GLN A 2 12.54 -29.46 -3.14
CA GLN A 2 13.38 -28.84 -4.17
C GLN A 2 13.47 -27.34 -3.87
N LYS A 3 14.69 -26.78 -3.79
CA LYS A 3 14.86 -25.35 -3.55
C LYS A 3 14.34 -24.57 -4.78
N PRO A 4 13.48 -23.54 -4.61
CA PRO A 4 13.01 -22.74 -5.74
C PRO A 4 14.20 -22.09 -6.46
N SER A 5 14.10 -21.97 -7.79
CA SER A 5 15.15 -21.34 -8.59
C SER A 5 15.20 -19.83 -8.33
N THR A 6 16.38 -19.22 -8.48
CA THR A 6 16.56 -17.76 -8.33
C THR A 6 15.62 -16.96 -9.23
N THR A 7 15.38 -17.43 -10.46
CA THR A 7 14.43 -16.80 -11.39
C THR A 7 13.00 -16.82 -10.86
N HIS A 8 12.59 -17.93 -10.25
CA HIS A 8 11.25 -18.03 -9.65
C HIS A 8 11.08 -17.07 -8.46
N ILE A 9 12.10 -16.96 -7.60
CA ILE A 9 12.11 -16.01 -6.47
C ILE A 9 12.06 -14.57 -6.98
N ALA A 10 12.88 -14.22 -7.97
CA ALA A 10 12.90 -12.88 -8.55
C ALA A 10 11.55 -12.50 -9.18
N PHE A 11 10.92 -13.43 -9.90
CA PHE A 11 9.60 -13.20 -10.50
C PHE A 11 8.51 -13.06 -9.44
N ALA A 12 8.51 -13.90 -8.41
CA ALA A 12 7.56 -13.78 -7.30
C ALA A 12 7.68 -12.42 -6.58
N SER A 13 8.91 -11.97 -6.31
CA SER A 13 9.16 -10.64 -5.74
C SER A 13 8.70 -9.51 -6.66
N PHE A 14 8.91 -9.63 -7.98
CA PHE A 14 8.44 -8.63 -8.95
C PHE A 14 6.91 -8.53 -8.96
N ILE A 15 6.20 -9.66 -8.99
CA ILE A 15 4.74 -9.68 -8.97
C ILE A 15 4.21 -9.08 -7.67
N GLY A 16 4.83 -9.40 -6.53
CA GLY A 16 4.47 -8.81 -5.23
C GLY A 16 4.57 -7.27 -5.27
N THR A 17 5.70 -6.75 -5.74
CA THR A 17 5.90 -5.31 -5.91
C THR A 17 4.88 -4.70 -6.88
N ALA A 18 4.60 -5.35 -8.00
CA ALA A 18 3.64 -4.85 -8.98
C ALA A 18 2.22 -4.74 -8.40
N ILE A 19 1.79 -5.72 -7.61
CA ILE A 19 0.49 -5.69 -6.93
C ILE A 19 0.44 -4.56 -5.89
N GLU A 20 1.50 -4.38 -5.11
CA GLU A 20 1.59 -3.30 -4.12
C GLU A 20 1.47 -1.90 -4.78
N PHE A 21 2.14 -1.69 -5.92
CA PHE A 21 1.99 -0.46 -6.68
C PHE A 21 0.58 -0.33 -7.28
N TYR A 22 0.03 -1.39 -7.85
CA TYR A 22 -1.29 -1.39 -8.45
C TYR A 22 -2.38 -0.93 -7.46
N ASP A 23 -2.41 -1.55 -6.27
CA ASP A 23 -3.37 -1.19 -5.22
C ASP A 23 -3.18 0.27 -4.77
N PHE A 24 -1.93 0.69 -4.57
CA PHE A 24 -1.62 2.06 -4.17
C PHE A 24 -2.05 3.11 -5.20
N TYR A 25 -1.84 2.83 -6.50
CA TYR A 25 -2.25 3.73 -7.58
C TYR A 25 -3.76 3.82 -7.73
N ILE A 26 -4.47 2.70 -7.68
CA ILE A 26 -5.93 2.72 -7.76
C ILE A 26 -6.52 3.46 -6.57
N TYR A 27 -6.00 3.24 -5.36
CA TYR A 27 -6.44 4.00 -4.20
C TYR A 27 -6.15 5.50 -4.36
N ALA A 28 -4.97 5.89 -4.85
CA ALA A 28 -4.63 7.30 -5.09
C ALA A 28 -5.57 7.95 -6.11
N MET A 29 -5.89 7.25 -7.20
CA MET A 29 -6.87 7.71 -8.20
C MET A 29 -8.26 7.82 -7.59
N ALA A 30 -8.68 6.83 -6.80
CA ALA A 30 -9.96 6.88 -6.10
C ALA A 30 -10.01 8.05 -5.11
N ALA A 31 -8.93 8.31 -4.38
CA ALA A 31 -8.80 9.45 -3.47
C ALA A 31 -8.98 10.78 -4.19
N ALA A 32 -8.35 10.92 -5.36
CA ALA A 32 -8.44 12.13 -6.17
C ALA A 32 -9.80 12.33 -6.85
N LEU A 33 -10.51 11.26 -7.21
CA LEU A 33 -11.69 11.35 -8.06
C LEU A 33 -13.02 11.15 -7.33
N VAL A 34 -13.09 10.27 -6.33
CA VAL A 34 -14.39 9.80 -5.79
C VAL A 34 -14.47 9.70 -4.27
N ILE A 35 -13.40 9.32 -3.56
CA ILE A 35 -13.46 9.04 -2.10
C ILE A 35 -13.93 10.27 -1.32
N GLY A 36 -13.47 11.47 -1.70
CA GLY A 36 -13.87 12.74 -1.08
C GLY A 36 -15.39 12.90 -0.99
N GLN A 37 -16.07 12.67 -2.11
CA GLN A 37 -17.51 12.89 -2.25
C GLN A 37 -18.34 11.75 -1.64
N VAL A 38 -17.81 10.53 -1.68
CA VAL A 38 -18.54 9.32 -1.26
C VAL A 38 -18.46 9.12 0.26
N PHE A 39 -17.32 9.42 0.89
CA PHE A 39 -17.07 9.06 2.29
C PHE A 39 -17.02 10.25 3.26
N PHE A 40 -16.85 11.48 2.78
CA PHE A 40 -16.76 12.66 3.64
C PHE A 40 -17.97 13.61 3.50
N PRO A 41 -18.42 14.27 4.59
CA PRO A 41 -19.57 15.16 4.54
C PRO A 41 -19.46 16.26 3.48
N ALA A 42 -20.60 16.61 2.86
CA ALA A 42 -20.71 17.65 1.84
C ALA A 42 -20.64 19.07 2.42
N SER A 43 -19.65 19.35 3.27
CA SER A 43 -19.46 20.68 3.86
C SER A 43 -18.84 21.65 2.85
N ASP A 44 -17.70 21.27 2.27
CA ASP A 44 -16.92 22.05 1.31
C ASP A 44 -16.04 21.09 0.46
N PRO A 45 -16.03 21.22 -0.89
CA PRO A 45 -15.25 20.34 -1.76
C PRO A 45 -13.75 20.29 -1.45
N ALA A 46 -13.15 21.40 -0.99
CA ALA A 46 -11.73 21.41 -0.64
C ALA A 46 -11.46 20.57 0.63
N THR A 47 -12.33 20.68 1.64
CA THR A 47 -12.27 19.87 2.85
C THR A 47 -12.46 18.37 2.56
N GLN A 48 -13.41 18.00 1.70
CA GLN A 48 -13.60 16.61 1.26
C GLN A 48 -12.35 16.04 0.58
N SER A 49 -11.75 16.81 -0.33
CA SER A 49 -10.54 16.40 -1.05
C SER A 49 -9.35 16.26 -0.10
N LEU A 50 -9.18 17.22 0.83
CA LEU A 50 -8.16 17.16 1.85
C LEU A 50 -8.28 15.89 2.70
N ASN A 51 -9.47 15.56 3.16
CA ASN A 51 -9.69 14.36 3.97
C ASN A 51 -9.45 13.05 3.18
N ALA A 52 -9.82 13.00 1.90
CA ALA A 52 -9.51 11.87 1.03
C ALA A 52 -8.00 11.68 0.85
N PHE A 53 -7.26 12.77 0.60
CA PHE A 53 -5.80 12.72 0.51
C PHE A 53 -5.13 12.44 1.85
N LEU A 54 -5.68 12.89 2.97
CA LEU A 54 -5.17 12.53 4.30
C LEU A 54 -5.30 11.03 4.56
N THR A 55 -6.42 10.43 4.15
CA THR A 55 -6.61 8.97 4.28
C THR A 55 -5.61 8.20 3.43
N PHE A 56 -5.39 8.63 2.18
CA PHE A 56 -4.29 8.10 1.36
C PHE A 56 -2.92 8.34 2.01
N GLY A 57 -2.72 9.50 2.62
CA GLY A 57 -1.51 9.91 3.33
C GLY A 57 -1.14 8.97 4.49
N ILE A 58 -2.12 8.35 5.15
CA ILE A 58 -1.87 7.36 6.21
C ILE A 58 -0.95 6.23 5.72
N ALA A 59 -1.07 5.83 4.45
CA ALA A 59 -0.24 4.78 3.89
C ALA A 59 1.27 5.11 3.91
N PHE A 60 1.65 6.39 3.83
CA PHE A 60 3.06 6.82 3.93
C PHE A 60 3.64 6.66 5.34
N ILE A 61 2.79 6.56 6.36
CA ILE A 61 3.21 6.25 7.74
C ILE A 61 3.09 4.75 7.98
N ALA A 62 1.98 4.14 7.56
CA ALA A 62 1.71 2.73 7.75
C ALA A 62 2.76 1.84 7.08
N ARG A 63 3.28 2.21 5.89
CA ARG A 63 4.28 1.41 5.17
C ARG A 63 5.64 1.36 5.88
N PRO A 64 6.26 2.49 6.31
CA PRO A 64 7.45 2.45 7.16
C PRO A 64 7.23 1.67 8.46
N VAL A 65 6.10 1.88 9.13
CA VAL A 65 5.77 1.17 10.38
C VAL A 65 5.67 -0.33 10.13
N GLY A 66 4.94 -0.73 9.08
CA GLY A 66 4.84 -2.12 8.64
C GLY A 66 6.21 -2.70 8.30
N ALA A 67 7.04 -1.97 7.56
CA ALA A 67 8.39 -2.42 7.21
C ALA A 67 9.28 -2.64 8.44
N ILE A 68 9.19 -1.78 9.45
CA ILE A 68 9.93 -1.97 10.72
C ILE A 68 9.44 -3.23 11.44
N VAL A 69 8.12 -3.37 11.59
CA VAL A 69 7.51 -4.48 12.33
C VAL A 69 7.75 -5.81 11.60
N PHE A 70 7.29 -5.91 10.35
CA PHE A 70 7.41 -7.14 9.56
C PHE A 70 8.85 -7.42 9.12
N GLY A 71 9.69 -6.40 8.95
CA GLY A 71 11.13 -6.57 8.75
C GLY A 71 11.79 -7.23 9.96
N HIS A 72 11.50 -6.75 11.18
CA HIS A 72 12.02 -7.36 12.41
C HIS A 72 11.58 -8.83 12.55
N PHE A 73 10.31 -9.13 12.30
CA PHE A 73 9.82 -10.51 12.35
C PHE A 73 10.41 -11.37 11.21
N GLY A 74 10.54 -10.83 10.01
CA GLY A 74 11.14 -11.51 8.86
C GLY A 74 12.62 -11.87 9.08
N ASP A 75 13.36 -11.02 9.81
CA ASP A 75 14.75 -11.27 10.18
C ASP A 75 14.88 -12.34 11.29
N LYS A 76 13.91 -12.44 12.20
CA LYS A 76 13.90 -13.45 13.27
C LYS A 76 13.36 -14.82 12.84
N ILE A 77 12.32 -14.85 12.01
CA ILE A 77 11.54 -16.08 11.69
C ILE A 77 11.98 -16.69 10.36
N GLY A 78 12.64 -15.90 9.50
CA GLY A 78 13.06 -16.31 8.16
C GLY A 78 12.00 -16.01 7.10
N ARG A 79 12.46 -15.57 5.93
CA ARG A 79 11.62 -15.02 4.84
C ARG A 79 11.03 -16.10 3.91
N LYS A 80 10.51 -17.19 4.48
CA LYS A 80 9.98 -18.31 3.69
C LYS A 80 8.58 -18.05 3.17
#